data_AF-A0A834BET4-F1
#
_entry.id   AF-A0A834BET4-F1
#
_cell.length_a   1.000
_cell.length_b   1.000
_cell.length_c   1.000
_cell.angle_alpha   90.00
_cell.angle_beta   90.00
_cell.angle_gamma   90.00
#
_symmetry.space_group_name_H-M   'P 1'
#
loop_
_entity.id
_entity.type
_entity.pdbx_description
1 polymer ?
#
loop_
_entity_poly.entity_id
_entity_poly.type
_entity_poly.pdbx_seq_one_letter_code
_entity_poly.pdbx_strand_id
1 'polypeptide(L)'
;MYSEMIFVNGFVHCDPHPGNVLVRKQPGTGKAEIILLDHGLYQVLTEEFRLDYCHLWQSLIWTDMKRVKKYSQRLGAGDLYPLFACMLTARSWNSVNRGISQAPVTATEDSEIRNNAANYLPQISQLLNHVPRQMLLIFKTNDLLRGIEAALGTRASASSFLNMSRCCVRALATHNRKTTCSFFRRTQISFSEAFSLWQIDLHELILRVKALRLTSWVLALLCRLLPAPH
;
A
#
# COMPACT_ATOMS: atom_id res chain seq x y z
N MET A 1 0.77 -10.53 3.44
CA MET A 1 -0.46 -11.34 3.49
C MET A 1 -1.63 -10.62 2.83
N TYR A 2 -2.16 -9.53 3.42
CA TYR A 2 -3.32 -8.81 2.87
C TYR A 2 -3.11 -8.30 1.43
N SER A 3 -1.91 -7.83 1.07
CA SER A 3 -1.59 -7.45 -0.32
C SER A 3 -1.80 -8.61 -1.31
N GLU A 4 -1.45 -9.84 -0.93
CA GLU A 4 -1.65 -11.02 -1.80
C GLU A 4 -3.15 -11.36 -1.91
N MET A 5 -3.89 -11.27 -0.80
CA MET A 5 -5.34 -11.47 -0.76
C MET A 5 -6.07 -10.50 -1.71
N ILE A 6 -5.70 -9.22 -1.68
CA ILE A 6 -6.32 -8.15 -2.47
C ILE A 6 -5.91 -8.24 -3.94
N PHE A 7 -4.61 -8.16 -4.23
CA PHE A 7 -4.13 -7.98 -5.60
C PHE A 7 -4.07 -9.30 -6.38
N VAL A 8 -3.70 -10.41 -5.74
CA VAL A 8 -3.42 -11.68 -6.45
C VAL A 8 -4.64 -12.60 -6.42
N ASN A 9 -5.19 -12.84 -5.23
CA ASN A 9 -6.23 -13.87 -5.06
C ASN A 9 -7.64 -13.36 -5.32
N GLY A 10 -7.93 -12.11 -4.92
CA GLY A 10 -9.30 -11.58 -4.96
C GLY A 10 -10.23 -12.19 -3.91
N PHE A 11 -9.68 -12.77 -2.83
CA PHE A 11 -10.45 -13.25 -1.69
C PHE A 11 -9.84 -12.65 -0.43
N VAL A 12 -10.57 -11.72 0.17
CA VAL A 12 -10.03 -10.77 1.16
C VAL A 12 -10.72 -10.96 2.49
N HIS A 13 -9.92 -11.14 3.54
CA HIS A 13 -10.35 -10.92 4.91
C HIS A 13 -10.42 -9.42 5.16
N CYS A 14 -11.58 -8.89 5.53
CA CYS A 14 -11.80 -7.44 5.60
C CYS A 14 -11.80 -6.88 7.02
N ASP A 15 -11.27 -7.62 7.99
CA ASP A 15 -11.23 -7.19 9.39
C ASP A 15 -9.90 -7.53 10.10
N PRO A 16 -8.77 -6.90 9.69
CA PRO A 16 -7.45 -7.13 10.27
C PRO A 16 -7.31 -6.59 11.70
N HIS A 17 -8.37 -6.58 12.51
CA HIS A 17 -8.31 -6.15 13.90
C HIS A 17 -7.24 -6.94 14.67
N PRO A 18 -6.40 -6.30 15.51
CA PRO A 18 -5.33 -7.00 16.23
C PRO A 18 -5.80 -8.21 17.03
N GLY A 19 -7.03 -8.17 17.57
CA GLY A 19 -7.64 -9.31 18.27
C GLY A 19 -7.90 -10.55 17.41
N ASN A 20 -7.95 -10.40 16.07
CA ASN A 20 -8.19 -11.48 15.12
C ASN A 20 -6.90 -12.12 14.60
N VAL A 21 -5.73 -11.59 14.98
CA VAL A 21 -4.43 -12.01 14.46
C VAL A 21 -3.55 -12.49 15.60
N LEU A 22 -3.24 -13.79 15.63
CA LEU A 22 -2.23 -14.34 16.51
C LEU A 22 -0.95 -14.62 15.73
N VAL A 23 0.19 -14.38 16.37
CA VAL A 23 1.49 -14.75 15.83
C VAL A 23 2.10 -15.79 16.75
N ARG A 24 2.41 -16.97 16.21
CA ARG A 24 3.13 -18.02 16.94
C ARG A 24 4.36 -18.46 16.18
N LYS A 25 5.31 -19.05 16.90
CA LYS A 25 6.45 -19.72 16.29
C LYS A 25 6.01 -21.14 15.88
N GLN A 26 6.18 -21.49 14.61
CA GLN A 26 5.86 -22.82 14.12
C GLN A 26 6.79 -23.85 14.78
N PRO A 27 6.25 -24.92 15.40
CA PRO A 27 7.06 -25.99 15.96
C PRO A 27 7.98 -26.62 14.88
N GLY A 28 9.22 -26.93 15.25
CA GLY A 28 10.21 -27.55 14.37
C GLY A 28 10.95 -26.59 13.43
N THR A 29 10.25 -25.71 12.70
CA THR A 29 10.90 -24.79 11.74
C THR A 29 11.37 -23.48 12.36
N GLY A 30 10.74 -23.07 13.47
CA GLY A 30 11.00 -21.80 14.12
C GLY A 30 10.55 -20.56 13.34
N LYS A 31 9.83 -20.72 12.22
CA LYS A 31 9.29 -19.62 11.42
C LYS A 31 8.09 -18.99 12.12
N ALA A 32 7.86 -17.70 11.87
CA ALA A 32 6.64 -17.03 12.33
C ALA A 32 5.44 -17.52 11.51
N GLU A 33 4.36 -17.89 12.20
CA GLU A 33 3.07 -18.28 11.64
C GLU A 33 2.00 -17.28 12.11
N ILE A 34 1.19 -16.83 11.17
CA ILE A 34 0.07 -15.93 11.43
C ILE A 34 -1.21 -16.77 11.42
N ILE A 35 -1.97 -16.73 12.51
CA ILE A 35 -3.26 -17.38 12.66
C ILE A 35 -4.34 -16.30 12.64
N LEU A 36 -5.31 -16.47 11.75
CA LEU A 36 -6.53 -15.65 11.71
C LEU A 36 -7.62 -16.40 12.47
N LEU A 37 -8.27 -15.73 13.42
CA LEU A 37 -9.31 -16.33 14.27
C LEU A 37 -10.70 -16.12 13.70
N ASP A 38 -11.04 -14.87 13.41
CA ASP A 38 -12.35 -14.48 12.92
C ASP A 38 -12.42 -14.66 11.41
N HIS A 39 -13.47 -15.33 10.95
CA HIS A 39 -13.75 -15.58 9.55
C HIS A 39 -15.11 -15.02 9.10
N GLY A 40 -15.71 -14.13 9.89
CA GLY A 40 -17.05 -13.58 9.66
C GLY A 40 -17.16 -12.53 8.55
N LEU A 41 -16.05 -11.88 8.16
CA LEU A 41 -16.06 -10.80 7.17
C LEU A 41 -15.07 -11.05 6.02
N TYR A 42 -15.50 -11.88 5.06
CA TYR A 42 -14.81 -12.06 3.79
C TYR A 42 -15.52 -11.36 2.64
N GLN A 43 -14.71 -10.89 1.68
CA GLN A 43 -15.20 -10.39 0.40
C GLN A 43 -14.46 -11.05 -0.75
N VAL A 44 -15.23 -11.59 -1.70
CA VAL A 44 -14.72 -11.99 -3.01
C VAL A 44 -14.72 -10.75 -3.91
N LEU A 45 -13.57 -10.45 -4.51
CA LEU A 45 -13.43 -9.37 -5.47
C LEU A 45 -13.70 -9.90 -6.88
N THR A 46 -14.57 -9.24 -7.63
CA THR A 46 -14.75 -9.53 -9.05
C THR A 46 -13.44 -9.27 -9.79
N GLU A 47 -13.12 -10.07 -10.82
CA GLU A 47 -11.84 -9.93 -11.53
C GLU A 47 -11.69 -8.53 -12.14
N GLU A 48 -12.75 -7.96 -12.72
CA GLU A 48 -12.74 -6.59 -13.25
C GLU A 48 -12.36 -5.56 -12.17
N PHE A 49 -13.07 -5.57 -11.03
CA PHE A 49 -12.78 -4.67 -9.91
C PHE A 49 -11.33 -4.82 -9.43
N ARG A 50 -10.86 -6.06 -9.26
CA ARG A 50 -9.49 -6.35 -8.81
C ARG A 50 -8.46 -5.79 -9.79
N LEU A 51 -8.67 -5.96 -11.09
CA LEU A 51 -7.77 -5.44 -12.12
C LEU A 51 -7.80 -3.92 -12.21
N ASP A 52 -8.97 -3.29 -12.08
CA ASP A 52 -9.09 -1.84 -12.02
C ASP A 52 -8.37 -1.27 -10.79
N TYR A 53 -8.47 -1.94 -9.65
CA TYR A 53 -7.72 -1.59 -8.44
C TYR A 53 -6.21 -1.77 -8.62
N CYS A 54 -5.76 -2.87 -9.22
CA CYS A 54 -4.35 -3.07 -9.58
C CYS A 54 -3.84 -1.94 -10.49
N HIS A 55 -4.59 -1.61 -11.54
CA HIS A 55 -4.18 -0.56 -12.47
C HIS A 55 -4.17 0.83 -11.83
N LEU A 56 -5.12 1.14 -10.95
CA LEU A 56 -5.07 2.37 -10.16
C LEU A 56 -3.79 2.41 -9.31
N TRP A 57 -3.50 1.34 -8.57
CA TRP A 57 -2.32 1.28 -7.71
C TRP A 57 -1.02 1.42 -8.50
N GLN A 58 -0.91 0.73 -9.65
CA GLN A 58 0.19 0.88 -10.57
C GLN A 58 0.32 2.33 -11.10
N SER A 59 -0.80 2.99 -11.41
CA SER A 59 -0.80 4.38 -11.86
C SER A 59 -0.34 5.35 -10.77
N LEU A 60 -0.65 5.06 -9.49
CA LEU A 60 -0.16 5.83 -8.35
C LEU A 60 1.35 5.66 -8.13
N ILE A 61 1.88 4.44 -8.32
CA ILE A 61 3.32 4.16 -8.23
C ILE A 61 4.12 4.95 -9.27
N TRP A 62 3.59 5.05 -10.50
CA TRP A 62 4.24 5.72 -11.63
C TRP A 62 3.80 7.17 -11.84
N THR A 63 2.98 7.72 -10.94
CA THR A 63 2.47 9.10 -11.02
C THR A 63 1.74 9.39 -12.34
N ASP A 64 1.05 8.40 -12.93
CA ASP A 64 0.25 8.57 -14.15
C ASP A 64 -1.15 9.11 -13.79
N MET A 65 -1.26 10.43 -13.66
CA MET A 65 -2.50 11.09 -13.22
C MET A 65 -3.67 10.88 -14.19
N LYS A 66 -3.41 10.67 -15.48
CA LYS A 66 -4.46 10.36 -16.46
C LYS A 66 -5.08 9.00 -16.15
N ARG A 67 -4.26 7.99 -15.86
CA ARG A 67 -4.74 6.66 -15.50
C ARG A 67 -5.29 6.61 -14.08
N VAL A 68 -4.74 7.38 -13.14
CA VAL A 68 -5.35 7.56 -11.81
C VAL A 68 -6.78 8.06 -11.94
N LYS A 69 -7.04 9.12 -12.73
CA LYS A 69 -8.40 9.59 -12.99
C LYS A 69 -9.28 8.48 -13.59
N LYS A 70 -8.81 7.82 -14.66
CA LYS A 70 -9.55 6.75 -15.36
C LYS A 70 -9.97 5.61 -14.42
N TYR A 71 -9.02 5.03 -13.66
CA TYR A 71 -9.32 3.86 -12.84
C TYR A 71 -10.06 4.22 -11.55
N SER A 72 -9.84 5.40 -10.98
CA SER A 72 -10.68 5.89 -9.88
C SER A 72 -12.13 6.06 -10.31
N GLN A 73 -12.39 6.59 -11.52
CA GLN A 73 -13.75 6.69 -12.07
C GLN A 73 -14.39 5.31 -12.25
N ARG A 74 -13.65 4.33 -12.77
CA ARG A 74 -14.12 2.93 -12.90
C ARG A 74 -14.44 2.28 -11.55
N LEU A 75 -13.75 2.71 -10.48
CA LEU A 75 -13.99 2.27 -9.11
C LEU A 75 -15.08 3.09 -8.38
N GLY A 76 -15.85 3.92 -9.11
CA GLY A 76 -16.99 4.65 -8.57
C GLY A 76 -16.63 6.00 -7.92
N ALA A 77 -15.41 6.50 -8.10
CA ALA A 77 -15.01 7.78 -7.50
C ALA A 77 -15.51 9.02 -8.27
N GLY A 78 -15.93 8.87 -9.52
CA GLY A 78 -16.34 9.99 -10.37
C GLY A 78 -15.29 11.12 -10.43
N ASP A 79 -15.75 12.37 -10.34
CA ASP A 79 -14.86 13.54 -10.31
C ASP A 79 -14.17 13.76 -8.95
N LEU A 80 -14.57 13.02 -7.91
CA LEU A 80 -13.91 12.98 -6.61
C LEU A 80 -12.65 12.09 -6.61
N TYR A 81 -12.12 11.73 -7.79
CA TYR A 81 -10.90 10.94 -7.92
C TYR A 81 -9.68 11.48 -7.14
N PRO A 82 -9.47 12.80 -6.94
CA PRO A 82 -8.35 13.29 -6.15
C PRO A 82 -8.52 12.91 -4.68
N LEU A 83 -9.73 13.11 -4.14
CA LEU A 83 -10.07 12.73 -2.77
C LEU A 83 -9.97 11.20 -2.57
N PHE A 84 -10.45 10.43 -3.55
CA PHE A 84 -10.34 8.98 -3.56
C PHE A 84 -8.89 8.51 -3.50
N ALA A 85 -8.00 9.12 -4.30
CA ALA A 85 -6.57 8.81 -4.26
C ALA A 85 -5.93 9.17 -2.91
N CYS A 86 -6.30 10.31 -2.31
CA CYS A 86 -5.85 10.70 -0.97
C CYS A 86 -6.29 9.69 0.10
N MET A 87 -7.57 9.27 0.10
CA MET A 87 -8.08 8.24 1.02
C MET A 87 -7.37 6.89 0.82
N LEU A 88 -7.17 6.48 -0.43
CA LEU A 88 -6.54 5.22 -0.79
C LEU A 88 -5.05 5.17 -0.43
N THR A 89 -4.35 6.29 -0.42
CA THR A 89 -2.91 6.35 -0.12
C THR A 89 -2.60 6.86 1.30
N ALA A 90 -3.56 7.49 1.98
CA ALA A 90 -3.34 8.28 3.19
C ALA A 90 -2.23 9.32 3.01
N ARG A 91 -2.19 9.94 1.82
CA ARG A 91 -1.24 11.02 1.47
C ARG A 91 -2.02 12.25 1.04
N SER A 92 -1.39 13.42 1.16
CA SER A 92 -1.94 14.66 0.62
C SER A 92 -1.97 14.60 -0.92
N TRP A 93 -2.86 15.40 -1.52
CA TRP A 93 -2.94 15.50 -2.98
C TRP A 93 -1.60 15.94 -3.60
N ASN A 94 -0.87 16.82 -2.92
CA ASN A 94 0.46 17.26 -3.36
C ASN A 94 1.47 16.10 -3.40
N SER A 95 1.44 15.21 -2.40
CA SER A 95 2.29 14.01 -2.39
C SER A 95 1.87 12.99 -3.45
N VAL A 96 0.57 12.82 -3.68
CA VAL A 96 0.06 11.96 -4.77
C VAL A 96 0.52 12.48 -6.14
N ASN A 97 0.40 13.78 -6.38
CA ASN A 97 0.74 14.39 -7.67
C ASN A 97 2.25 14.47 -7.94
N ARG A 98 3.09 14.60 -6.89
CA ARG A 98 4.56 14.51 -7.02
C ARG A 98 5.07 13.07 -7.09
N GLY A 99 4.28 12.12 -6.63
CA GLY A 99 4.65 10.71 -6.52
C GLY A 99 4.83 10.30 -5.06
N ILE A 100 3.99 9.38 -4.62
CA ILE A 100 3.94 8.86 -3.24
C ILE A 100 5.24 8.17 -2.79
N SER A 101 6.02 7.64 -3.72
CA SER A 101 7.31 7.01 -3.47
C SER A 101 8.45 8.03 -3.27
N GLN A 102 8.27 9.27 -3.74
CA GLN A 102 9.30 10.31 -3.67
C GLN A 102 9.11 11.22 -2.45
N ALA A 103 7.86 11.48 -2.07
CA ALA A 103 7.54 12.33 -0.94
C ALA A 103 7.68 11.55 0.39
N PRO A 104 8.54 12.00 1.32
CA PRO A 104 8.63 11.36 2.65
C PRO A 104 7.30 11.50 3.38
N VAL A 105 6.90 10.48 4.14
CA VAL A 105 5.77 10.59 5.07
C VAL A 105 6.23 11.43 6.25
N THR A 106 5.62 12.59 6.48
CA THR A 106 5.98 13.49 7.58
C THR A 106 4.84 13.61 8.58
N ALA A 107 5.19 13.84 9.86
CA ALA A 107 4.20 14.10 10.90
C ALA A 107 3.38 15.38 10.63
N THR A 108 3.94 16.33 9.88
CA THR A 108 3.26 17.55 9.44
C THR A 108 2.20 17.25 8.38
N GLU A 109 2.48 16.37 7.41
CA GLU A 109 1.48 15.94 6.43
C GLU A 109 0.33 15.21 7.14
N ASP A 110 0.63 14.37 8.13
CA ASP A 110 -0.39 13.68 8.90
C ASP A 110 -1.28 14.63 9.72
N SER A 111 -0.71 15.68 10.32
CA SER A 111 -1.49 16.68 11.06
C SER A 111 -2.33 17.54 10.10
N GLU A 112 -1.79 17.93 8.95
CA GLU A 112 -2.52 18.64 7.91
C GLU A 112 -3.72 17.83 7.39
N ILE A 113 -3.52 16.56 7.06
CA ILE A 113 -4.61 15.69 6.59
C ILE A 113 -5.69 15.59 7.67
N ARG A 114 -5.30 15.36 8.92
CA ARG A 114 -6.23 15.21 10.05
C ARG A 114 -7.03 16.48 10.32
N ASN A 115 -6.35 17.63 10.36
CA ASN A 115 -6.98 18.91 10.64
C ASN A 115 -7.94 19.33 9.52
N ASN A 116 -7.64 18.96 8.27
CA ASN A 116 -8.49 19.27 7.13
C ASN A 116 -9.57 18.21 6.86
N ALA A 117 -9.50 17.03 7.48
CA ALA A 117 -10.44 15.94 7.22
C ALA A 117 -11.91 16.34 7.48
N ALA A 118 -12.16 17.14 8.51
CA ALA A 118 -13.49 17.66 8.85
C ALA A 118 -14.11 18.47 7.69
N ASN A 119 -13.29 19.24 6.98
CA ASN A 119 -13.73 20.07 5.84
C ASN A 119 -14.14 19.23 4.62
N TYR A 120 -13.64 17.99 4.53
CA TYR A 120 -13.94 17.07 3.44
C TYR A 120 -15.04 16.06 3.77
N LEU A 121 -15.63 16.09 4.97
CA LEU A 121 -16.65 15.12 5.39
C LEU A 121 -17.83 14.99 4.42
N PRO A 122 -18.41 16.08 3.86
CA PRO A 122 -19.48 15.97 2.87
C PRO A 122 -19.04 15.22 1.61
N GLN A 123 -17.85 15.53 1.08
CA GLN A 123 -17.30 14.91 -0.12
C GLN A 123 -16.88 13.46 0.14
N ILE A 124 -16.37 13.16 1.35
CA ILE A 124 -16.06 11.80 1.78
C ILE A 124 -17.35 10.99 1.84
N SER A 125 -18.41 11.51 2.45
CA SER A 125 -19.71 10.83 2.52
C SER A 125 -20.28 10.60 1.12
N GLN A 126 -20.23 11.61 0.24
CA GLN A 126 -20.64 11.48 -1.15
C GLN A 126 -19.84 10.38 -1.86
N LEU A 127 -18.51 10.39 -1.74
CA LEU A 127 -17.65 9.38 -2.35
C LEU A 127 -17.97 7.97 -1.85
N LEU A 128 -18.11 7.79 -0.54
CA LEU A 128 -18.43 6.48 0.06
C LEU A 128 -19.81 5.96 -0.36
N ASN A 129 -20.76 6.84 -0.66
CA ASN A 129 -22.07 6.44 -1.18
C ASN A 129 -22.04 5.96 -2.65
N HIS A 130 -21.03 6.36 -3.44
CA HIS A 130 -20.93 5.99 -4.86
C HIS A 130 -20.05 4.77 -5.13
N VAL A 131 -19.02 4.56 -4.31
CA VAL A 131 -18.08 3.44 -4.53
C VAL A 131 -18.76 2.10 -4.24
N PRO A 132 -18.40 1.01 -4.95
CA PRO A 132 -19.01 -0.29 -4.73
C PRO A 132 -18.65 -0.84 -3.35
N ARG A 133 -19.48 -1.73 -2.81
CA ARG A 133 -19.25 -2.40 -1.51
C ARG A 133 -17.87 -3.04 -1.38
N GLN A 134 -17.35 -3.62 -2.46
CA GLN A 134 -16.00 -4.18 -2.52
C GLN A 134 -14.95 -3.13 -2.13
N MET A 135 -15.10 -1.88 -2.59
CA MET A 135 -14.18 -0.79 -2.30
C MET A 135 -14.30 -0.29 -0.85
N LEU A 136 -15.52 -0.22 -0.30
CA LEU A 136 -15.73 0.14 1.11
C LEU A 136 -14.98 -0.78 2.07
N LEU A 137 -15.03 -2.09 1.79
CA LEU A 137 -14.33 -3.08 2.60
C LEU A 137 -12.81 -3.01 2.43
N ILE A 138 -12.32 -2.70 1.22
CA ILE A 138 -10.90 -2.43 1.00
C ILE A 138 -10.44 -1.17 1.74
N PHE A 139 -11.23 -0.09 1.75
CA PHE A 139 -10.93 1.09 2.56
C PHE A 139 -10.82 0.75 4.05
N LYS A 140 -11.82 0.06 4.61
CA LYS A 140 -11.79 -0.39 6.00
C LYS A 140 -10.53 -1.22 6.29
N THR A 141 -10.21 -2.18 5.42
CA THR A 141 -9.04 -3.05 5.57
C THR A 141 -7.74 -2.24 5.57
N ASN A 142 -7.58 -1.33 4.60
CA ASN A 142 -6.38 -0.50 4.50
C ASN A 142 -6.23 0.43 5.70
N ASP A 143 -7.32 1.01 6.21
CA ASP A 143 -7.28 1.90 7.37
C ASP A 143 -6.91 1.15 8.66
N LEU A 144 -7.44 -0.06 8.86
CA LEU A 144 -7.05 -0.90 9.99
C LEU A 144 -5.59 -1.36 9.90
N LEU A 145 -5.10 -1.71 8.71
CA LEU A 145 -3.68 -2.04 8.49
C LEU A 145 -2.76 -0.86 8.81
N ARG A 146 -3.14 0.36 8.40
CA ARG A 146 -2.41 1.58 8.77
C ARG A 146 -2.41 1.81 10.28
N GLY A 147 -3.51 1.51 10.96
CA GLY A 147 -3.60 1.55 12.42
C GLY A 147 -2.60 0.60 13.09
N ILE A 148 -2.48 -0.63 12.58
CA ILE A 148 -1.49 -1.61 13.05
C ILE A 148 -0.06 -1.10 12.81
N GLU A 149 0.24 -0.57 11.62
CA GLU A 149 1.55 -0.01 11.30
C GLU A 149 1.93 1.17 12.21
N ALA A 150 0.96 2.02 12.54
CA ALA A 150 1.15 3.13 13.46
C ALA A 150 1.45 2.61 14.88
N ALA A 151 0.68 1.62 15.36
CA ALA A 151 0.90 1.02 16.68
C ALA A 151 2.26 0.30 16.80
N LEU A 152 2.73 -0.31 15.70
CA LEU A 152 4.03 -0.99 15.64
C LEU A 152 5.20 -0.05 15.30
N GLY A 153 4.95 1.23 15.00
CA GLY A 153 5.98 2.19 14.60
C GLY A 153 6.63 1.90 13.25
N THR A 154 6.01 1.09 12.39
CA THR A 154 6.58 0.65 11.11
C THR A 154 6.17 1.53 9.92
N ARG A 155 5.25 2.47 10.09
CA ARG A 155 4.72 3.33 9.01
C ARG A 155 5.81 4.09 8.22
N ALA A 156 6.84 4.58 8.91
CA ALA A 156 7.95 5.31 8.27
C ALA A 156 8.82 4.43 7.35
N SER A 157 8.77 3.11 7.49
CA SER A 157 9.56 2.17 6.67
C SER A 157 9.03 2.01 5.24
N ALA A 158 7.82 2.52 4.96
CA ALA A 158 7.10 2.31 3.69
C ALA A 158 6.96 0.82 3.28
N SER A 159 7.19 -0.13 4.20
CA SER A 159 7.25 -1.56 3.90
C SER A 159 5.95 -2.10 3.33
N SER A 160 4.81 -1.69 3.88
CA SER A 160 3.50 -2.08 3.35
C SER A 160 3.24 -1.55 1.95
N PHE A 161 3.61 -0.30 1.68
CA PHE A 161 3.50 0.29 0.34
C PHE A 161 4.34 -0.50 -0.68
N LEU A 162 5.58 -0.85 -0.34
CA LEU A 162 6.45 -1.66 -1.19
C LEU A 162 5.87 -3.06 -1.44
N ASN A 163 5.36 -3.71 -0.39
CA ASN A 163 4.73 -5.02 -0.51
C ASN A 163 3.45 -4.99 -1.36
N MET A 164 2.60 -3.99 -1.19
CA MET A 164 1.44 -3.76 -2.06
C MET A 164 1.86 -3.56 -3.51
N SER A 165 2.92 -2.78 -3.75
CA SER A 165 3.47 -2.54 -5.09
C SER A 165 3.96 -3.81 -5.77
N ARG A 166 4.69 -4.68 -5.05
CA ARG A 166 5.13 -5.99 -5.56
C ARG A 166 3.96 -6.89 -5.94
N CYS A 167 2.96 -7.02 -5.07
CA CYS A 167 1.78 -7.83 -5.34
C CYS A 167 0.99 -7.29 -6.54
N CYS A 168 0.85 -5.97 -6.65
CA CYS A 168 0.20 -5.31 -7.78
C CYS A 168 0.91 -5.60 -9.12
N VAL A 169 2.23 -5.43 -9.17
CA VAL A 169 3.04 -5.71 -10.38
C VAL A 169 2.91 -7.18 -10.78
N ARG A 170 3.06 -8.10 -9.81
CA ARG A 170 2.92 -9.55 -10.03
C ARG A 170 1.53 -9.92 -10.54
N ALA A 171 0.48 -9.34 -9.96
CA ALA A 171 -0.90 -9.61 -10.35
C ALA A 171 -1.18 -9.20 -11.80
N LEU A 172 -0.76 -8.00 -12.20
CA LEU A 172 -0.94 -7.50 -13.57
C LEU A 172 -0.10 -8.29 -14.58
N ALA A 173 1.16 -8.60 -14.25
CA ALA A 173 2.01 -9.40 -15.11
C ALA A 173 1.44 -10.81 -15.31
N THR A 174 0.94 -11.44 -14.23
CA THR A 174 0.30 -12.75 -14.30
C THR A 174 -0.97 -12.73 -15.16
N HIS A 175 -1.82 -11.71 -15.00
CA HIS A 175 -3.01 -11.55 -15.84
C HIS A 175 -2.63 -11.35 -17.32
N ASN A 176 -1.69 -10.45 -17.62
CA ASN A 176 -1.23 -10.19 -18.99
C ASN A 176 -0.59 -11.42 -19.65
N ARG A 177 0.13 -12.24 -18.89
CA ARG A 177 0.70 -13.52 -19.39
C ARG A 177 -0.39 -14.52 -19.75
N LYS A 178 -1.46 -14.59 -18.95
CA LYS A 178 -2.61 -15.48 -19.21
C LYS A 178 -3.42 -15.06 -20.44
N THR A 179 -3.63 -13.75 -20.64
CA THR A 179 -4.39 -13.22 -21.78
C THR A 179 -3.62 -13.22 -23.09
N THR A 180 -2.30 -13.34 -23.03
CA THR A 180 -1.43 -13.33 -24.22
C THR A 180 -1.15 -14.74 -24.73
N CYS A 181 -1.29 -14.96 -26.04
CA CYS A 181 -0.94 -16.23 -26.71
C CYS A 181 0.51 -16.27 -27.25
N SER A 182 1.12 -15.12 -27.54
CA SER A 182 2.48 -15.05 -28.11
C SER A 182 3.56 -15.30 -27.07
N PHE A 183 4.49 -16.21 -27.37
CA PHE A 183 5.66 -16.50 -26.53
C PHE A 183 6.54 -15.26 -26.34
N PHE A 184 6.83 -14.52 -27.42
CA PHE A 184 7.66 -13.30 -27.35
C PHE A 184 7.04 -12.23 -26.45
N ARG A 185 5.72 -12.06 -26.52
CA ARG A 185 5.03 -11.10 -25.65
C ARG A 185 4.99 -11.57 -24.20
N ARG A 186 4.89 -12.88 -23.94
CA ARG A 186 5.03 -13.44 -22.59
C ARG A 186 6.41 -13.21 -22.00
N THR A 187 7.49 -13.42 -22.77
CA THR A 187 8.85 -13.16 -22.31
C THR A 187 9.08 -11.67 -22.08
N GLN A 188 8.56 -10.80 -22.94
CA GLN A 188 8.58 -9.35 -22.73
C GLN A 188 7.86 -8.93 -21.44
N ILE A 189 6.70 -9.52 -21.14
CA ILE A 189 5.96 -9.27 -19.89
C ILE A 189 6.79 -9.74 -18.69
N SER A 190 7.40 -10.92 -18.74
CA SER A 190 8.26 -11.43 -17.66
C SER A 190 9.48 -10.53 -17.44
N PHE A 191 10.08 -10.01 -18.50
CA PHE A 191 11.19 -9.05 -18.39
C PHE A 191 10.73 -7.73 -17.76
N SER A 192 9.58 -7.20 -18.19
CA SER A 192 9.01 -5.98 -17.61
C SER A 192 8.62 -6.15 -16.15
N GLU A 193 8.08 -7.31 -15.76
CA GLU A 193 7.80 -7.69 -14.38
C GLU A 193 9.09 -7.70 -13.56
N ALA A 194 10.13 -8.41 -14.02
CA ALA A 194 11.42 -8.49 -13.34
C ALA A 194 12.07 -7.11 -13.19
N PHE A 195 12.04 -6.27 -14.24
CA PHE A 195 12.57 -4.92 -14.20
C PHE A 195 11.82 -4.04 -13.18
N SER A 196 10.49 -4.10 -13.17
CA SER A 196 9.67 -3.33 -12.23
C SER A 196 9.91 -3.76 -10.78
N LEU A 197 10.02 -5.07 -10.52
CA LEU A 197 10.35 -5.60 -9.19
C LEU A 197 11.76 -5.17 -8.76
N TRP A 198 12.73 -5.23 -9.67
CA TRP A 198 14.09 -4.75 -9.40
C TRP A 198 14.12 -3.27 -9.03
N GLN A 199 13.33 -2.42 -9.69
CA GLN A 199 13.21 -1.00 -9.34
C GLN A 199 12.68 -0.81 -7.91
N ILE A 200 11.69 -1.61 -7.50
CA ILE A 200 11.14 -1.58 -6.13
C ILE A 200 12.20 -2.02 -5.12
N ASP A 201 12.94 -3.10 -5.42
CA ASP A 201 14.00 -3.62 -4.55
C ASP A 201 15.15 -2.61 -4.41
N LEU A 202 15.53 -1.96 -5.50
CA LEU A 202 16.53 -0.88 -5.50
C LEU A 202 16.06 0.31 -4.64
N HIS A 203 14.79 0.71 -4.76
CA HIS A 203 14.23 1.79 -3.95
C HIS A 203 14.22 1.43 -2.46
N GLU A 204 13.84 0.19 -2.11
CA GLU A 204 13.91 -0.29 -0.73
C GLU A 204 15.33 -0.29 -0.19
N LEU A 205 16.31 -0.72 -0.98
CA LEU A 205 17.73 -0.67 -0.61
C LEU A 205 18.18 0.77 -0.32
N ILE A 206 17.82 1.71 -1.19
CA ILE A 206 18.13 3.14 -1.00
C ILE A 206 17.53 3.67 0.31
N LEU A 207 16.28 3.32 0.62
CA LEU A 207 15.63 3.72 1.88
C LEU A 207 16.36 3.13 3.10
N ARG A 208 16.74 1.85 3.07
CA ARG A 208 17.50 1.20 4.15
C ARG A 208 18.87 1.86 4.36
N VAL A 209 19.59 2.17 3.28
CA VAL A 209 20.90 2.85 3.34
C VAL A 209 20.77 4.25 3.94
N LYS A 210 19.74 5.02 3.54
CA LYS A 210 19.47 6.35 4.13
C LYS A 210 19.16 6.26 5.63
N ALA A 211 18.35 5.27 6.04
CA ALA A 211 18.04 5.05 7.45
C ALA A 211 19.30 4.72 8.26
N LEU A 212 20.16 3.81 7.78
CA LEU A 212 21.43 3.45 8.41
C LEU A 212 22.37 4.66 8.56
N ARG A 213 22.49 5.49 7.52
CA ARG A 213 23.28 6.74 7.60
C ARG A 213 22.70 7.69 8.64
N LEU A 214 21.38 7.92 8.67
CA LEU A 214 20.80 8.76 9.71
C LEU A 214 21.11 8.23 11.13
N THR A 215 20.99 6.91 11.34
CA THR A 215 21.30 6.31 12.64
C THR A 215 22.77 6.45 13.02
N SER A 216 23.71 6.31 12.07
CA SER A 216 25.14 6.46 12.37
C SER A 216 25.52 7.90 12.69
N TRP A 217 24.92 8.88 12.02
CA TRP A 217 25.12 10.31 12.31
C TRP A 217 24.53 10.70 13.67
N VAL A 218 23.33 10.22 14.01
CA VAL A 218 22.70 10.46 15.32
C VAL A 218 23.51 9.81 16.45
N LEU A 219 23.99 8.58 16.26
CA LEU A 219 24.84 7.89 17.24
C LEU A 219 26.17 8.64 17.44
N ALA A 220 26.81 9.09 16.36
CA ALA A 220 28.03 9.89 16.43
C ALA A 220 27.82 11.24 17.13
N LEU A 221 26.67 11.88 16.96
CA LEU A 221 26.31 13.11 17.66
C LEU A 221 26.05 12.87 19.15
N LEU A 222 25.30 11.81 19.50
CA LEU A 222 25.03 11.42 20.89
C LEU A 222 26.31 11.02 21.64
N CYS A 223 27.22 10.28 20.99
CA CYS A 223 28.54 9.97 21.56
C CYS A 223 29.41 11.21 21.79
N ARG A 224 29.17 12.32 21.08
CA ARG A 224 29.85 13.60 21.33
C ARG A 224 29.19 14.44 22.41
N LEU A 225 27.92 14.20 22.72
CA LEU A 225 27.13 14.99 23.66
C LEU A 225 27.02 14.36 25.06
N LEU A 226 27.25 13.05 25.20
CA LEU A 226 27.33 12.37 26.49
C LEU A 226 28.80 12.30 26.95
N PRO A 227 29.23 13.01 28.00
CA PRO A 227 30.53 12.81 28.61
C PRO A 227 30.58 11.40 29.22
N ALA A 228 31.72 10.71 29.12
CA ALA A 228 31.91 9.42 29.74
C ALA A 228 31.65 9.52 31.26
N PRO A 229 30.90 8.58 31.87
CA PRO A 229 30.75 8.55 33.33
C PRO A 229 32.11 8.20 33.95
N HIS A 230 32.62 9.10 34.80
CA HIS A 230 33.77 8.86 35.67
C HIS A 230 33.35 8.04 36.90
#